data_AF-A0A3C1BS22-F1
#
_entry.id   AF-A0A3C1BS22-F1
#
_cell.length_a   1.000
_cell.length_b   1.000
_cell.length_c   1.000
_cell.angle_alpha   90.00
_cell.angle_beta   90.00
_cell.angle_gamma   90.00
#
_symmetry.space_group_name_H-M   'P 1'
#
loop_
_entity.id
_entity.type
_entity.pdbx_description
1 polymer ?
#
loop_
_entity_poly.entity_id
_entity_poly.type
_entity_poly.pdbx_seq_one_letter_code
_entity_poly.pdbx_strand_id
1 'polypeptide(L)' 'KYSEIIGRLRTEGAEGVILGCTEIPLLVHQKDSPLKLFDTTKIHAEAAV' A
#
# COMPACT_ATOMS: atom_id res chain seq x y z
N LYS A 1 -8.19 -11.56 1.20
CA LYS A 1 -6.72 -11.80 1.08
C LYS A 1 -5.87 -10.55 1.35
N TYR A 2 -5.72 -9.57 0.44
CA TYR A 2 -4.91 -8.36 0.74
C TYR A 2 -5.55 -7.43 1.78
N SER A 3 -6.82 -7.07 1.64
CA SER A 3 -7.50 -6.16 2.59
C SER A 3 -7.57 -6.74 4.01
N GLU A 4 -7.71 -8.06 4.15
CA GLU A 4 -7.65 -8.75 5.45
C GLU A 4 -6.25 -8.64 6.08
N ILE A 5 -5.19 -8.83 5.30
CA ILE A 5 -3.80 -8.67 5.77
C ILE A 5 -3.57 -7.22 6.23
N ILE A 6 -4.00 -6.24 5.42
CA ILE A 6 -3.89 -4.81 5.76
C ILE A 6 -4.69 -4.49 7.03
N GLY A 7 -5.88 -5.06 7.18
CA GLY A 7 -6.70 -4.92 8.39
C GLY A 7 -6.00 -5.48 9.63
N ARG A 8 -5.39 -6.67 9.54
CA ARG A 8 -4.59 -7.24 10.63
C ARG A 8 -3.37 -6.37 10.95
N LEU A 9 -2.63 -5.91 9.95
CA LEU A 9 -1.47 -5.03 10.16
C LEU A 9 -1.86 -3.73 10.86
N ARG A 10 -3.03 -3.16 10.54
CA ARG A 10 -3.57 -2.01 11.29
C ARG A 10 -3.78 -2.33 12.76
N THR A 11 -4.35 -3.49 13.09
CA THR A 11 -4.54 -3.91 14.49
C THR A 11 -3.21 -4.16 15.21
N GLU A 12 -2.15 -4.46 14.46
CA GLU A 12 -0.78 -4.61 14.97
C GLU A 12 -0.03 -3.26 15.06
N GLY A 13 -0.68 -2.14 14.72
CA GLY A 13 -0.11 -0.79 14.87
C GLY A 13 0.55 -0.23 13.60
N ALA A 14 0.41 -0.89 12.45
CA ALA A 14 0.91 -0.32 11.19
C ALA A 14 0.15 0.95 10.83
N GLU A 15 0.88 2.00 10.45
CA GLU A 15 0.34 3.31 10.05
C GLU A 15 0.26 3.48 8.53
N GLY A 16 0.85 2.55 7.78
CA GLY A 16 0.91 2.57 6.32
C GLY A 16 1.38 1.24 5.74
N VAL A 17 1.20 1.08 4.43
CA VAL A 17 1.59 -0.12 3.68
C VAL A 17 2.38 0.27 2.44
N ILE A 18 3.58 -0.28 2.31
CA ILE A 18 4.41 -0.11 1.12
C ILE A 18 3.99 -1.16 0.08
N LEU A 19 3.65 -0.71 -1.13
CA LEU A 19 3.37 -1.59 -2.26
C LEU A 19 4.69 -1.89 -2.96
N GLY A 20 5.29 -3.02 -2.59
CA GLY A 20 6.66 -3.38 -2.99
C GLY A 20 6.81 -3.96 -4.40
N CYS A 21 5.71 -4.31 -5.09
CA CYS A 21 5.72 -4.81 -6.46
C CYS A 21 4.74 -4.01 -7.31
N THR A 22 5.02 -3.89 -8.61
CA THR A 22 4.19 -3.14 -9.57
C THR A 22 2.79 -3.73 -9.80
N GLU A 23 2.60 -5.01 -9.50
CA GLU A 23 1.34 -5.74 -9.68
C GLU A 23 0.35 -5.51 -8.54
N ILE A 24 0.85 -5.24 -7.32
CA ILE A 24 -0.01 -5.07 -6.14
C ILE A 24 -0.94 -3.85 -6.27
N PRO A 25 -0.50 -2.68 -6.77
CA PRO A 25 -1.38 -1.55 -7.08
C PRO A 25 -2.53 -1.87 -8.04
N LEU A 26 -2.45 -2.95 -8.86
CA LEU A 26 -3.55 -3.38 -9.73
C LEU A 26 -4.69 -4.08 -8.96
N LEU A 27 -4.42 -4.55 -7.73
CA LEU A 27 -5.35 -5.33 -6.92
C LEU A 27 -5.87 -4.58 -5.69
N VAL A 28 -5.10 -3.60 -5.19
CA VAL A 28 -5.41 -2.90 -3.94
C VAL A 28 -5.40 -1.39 -4.18
N HIS A 29 -6.49 -0.73 -3.84
CA HIS A 29 -6.67 0.70 -4.04
C HIS A 29 -6.79 1.44 -2.71
N GLN A 30 -6.35 2.70 -2.67
CA GLN A 30 -6.39 3.51 -1.45
C GLN A 30 -7.82 3.65 -0.88
N LYS A 31 -8.84 3.71 -1.75
CA LYS A 31 -10.26 3.80 -1.36
C LYS A 31 -10.76 2.59 -0.56
N ASP A 32 -10.13 1.44 -0.73
CA ASP A 32 -10.52 0.17 -0.12
C ASP A 32 -9.58 -0.24 1.04
N SER A 33 -8.59 0.60 1.36
CA SER A 33 -7.58 0.33 2.39
C SER A 33 -7.80 1.20 3.63
N PRO A 34 -7.82 0.61 4.84
CA PRO A 34 -7.89 1.37 6.09
C PRO A 34 -6.57 2.05 6.45
N LEU A 35 -5.48 1.74 5.75
CA LEU A 35 -4.16 2.35 5.92
C LEU A 35 -3.72 3.09 4.65
N LYS A 36 -2.83 4.07 4.80
CA LYS A 36 -2.24 4.77 3.66
C LYS A 36 -1.36 3.81 2.86
N LEU A 37 -1.56 3.76 1.55
CA LEU A 37 -0.79 2.96 0.61
C LEU A 37 0.31 3.82 -0.01
N PHE A 38 1.51 3.27 -0.09
CA PHE A 38 2.67 3.92 -0.69
C PHE A 38 3.14 3.08 -1.88
N ASP A 39 2.77 3.50 -3.09
CA ASP A 39 3.31 2.92 -4.32
C ASP A 39 4.77 3.33 -4.47
N THR A 40 5.68 2.41 -4.14
CA THR A 40 7.11 2.74 -4.13
C THR A 40 7.64 3.03 -5.52
N THR A 41 7.07 2.43 -6.57
CA THR A 41 7.51 2.65 -7.96
C THR A 41 7.13 4.07 -8.37
N LYS A 42 5.89 4.47 -8.11
CA LYS A 42 5.42 5.83 -8.39
C LYS A 42 6.21 6.89 -7.61
N ILE A 43 6.36 6.69 -6.30
CA ILE A 43 7.13 7.63 -5.45
C ILE A 43 8.57 7.75 -5.94
N HIS A 44 9.21 6.63 -6.30
CA HIS A 44 10.57 6.64 -6.79
C HIS A 44 10.71 7.38 -8.13
N ALA A 45 9.76 7.17 -9.06
CA ALA A 45 9.72 7.88 -10.33
C ALA A 45 9.49 9.39 -10.15
N GLU A 46 8.57 9.78 -9.25
CA GLU A 46 8.31 11.19 -8.92
C GLU A 46 9.49 11.87 -8.22
N ALA A 47 10.28 11.14 -7.44
CA ALA A 47 11.47 11.68 -6.78
C ALA A 47 12.67 11.87 -7.74
N ALA A 48 12.64 11.23 -8.90
CA ALA A 48 13.71 11.31 -9.89
C ALA A 48 13.55 12.48 -10.88
N VAL A 49 12.40 13.17 -10.87
CA VAL A 49 12.05 14.28 -11.79
C VAL A 49 12.17 15.65 -11.15
#